data_AF-A0A151ER06-F1
#
_entry.id   AF-A0A151ER06-F1
#
_cell.length_a   1.000
_cell.length_b   1.000
_cell.length_c   1.000
_cell.angle_alpha   90.00
_cell.angle_beta   90.00
_cell.angle_gamma   90.00
#
_symmetry.space_group_name_H-M   'P 1'
#
loop_
_entity.id
_entity.type
_entity.pdbx_description
1 polymer ?
#
loop_
_entity_poly.entity_id
_entity_poly.type
_entity_poly.pdbx_seq_one_letter_code
_entity_poly.pdbx_strand_id
1 'polypeptide(L)'
;MKVNRLLYKVHRFISWLLVPLMIVVVVSGYAYVRKVKFLNRGSAFYLHDTLDLPLMLLIVAHVVLAARFELMRFKIKGRIVDGLLLVLGIVLGLTAIYVDTRFPR
;
A
#
# COMPACT_ATOMS: atom_id res chain seq x y z
N MET A 1 3.49 12.88 22.59
CA MET A 1 3.49 11.41 22.83
C MET A 1 2.26 10.68 22.29
N LYS A 2 1.03 11.22 22.41
CA LYS A 2 -0.20 10.55 21.93
C LYS A 2 -0.22 10.28 20.40
N VAL A 3 0.27 11.23 19.61
CA VAL A 3 0.33 11.15 18.14
C VAL A 3 1.18 9.98 17.67
N ASN A 4 2.43 9.85 18.12
CA ASN A 4 3.29 8.72 17.74
C ASN A 4 2.69 7.36 18.09
N ARG A 5 2.00 7.25 19.24
CA ARG A 5 1.31 6.02 19.64
C ARG A 5 0.14 5.70 18.71
N LEU A 6 -0.61 6.72 18.27
CA LEU A 6 -1.68 6.55 17.29
C LEU A 6 -1.11 6.13 15.93
N LEU A 7 -0.09 6.81 15.41
CA LEU A 7 0.56 6.44 14.14
C LEU A 7 1.08 5.00 14.17
N TYR A 8 1.63 4.56 15.31
CA TYR A 8 2.12 3.18 15.43
C TYR A 8 0.97 2.16 15.39
N LYS A 9 -0.16 2.45 16.05
CA LYS A 9 -1.36 1.60 15.96
C LYS A 9 -1.91 1.53 14.54
N VAL A 10 -1.99 2.67 13.84
CA VAL A 10 -2.42 2.74 12.44
C VAL A 10 -1.47 1.93 11.55
N HIS A 11 -0.16 2.12 11.70
CA HIS A 11 0.84 1.35 10.98
C HIS A 11 0.68 -0.16 11.22
N ARG A 12 0.50 -0.58 12.48
CA ARG A 12 0.28 -1.99 12.84
C ARG A 12 -0.97 -2.56 12.17
N PHE A 13 -2.07 -1.80 12.15
CA PHE A 13 -3.30 -2.20 11.48
C PHE A 13 -3.11 -2.33 9.97
N ILE A 14 -2.48 -1.33 9.33
CA ILE A 14 -2.14 -1.37 7.90
C ILE A 14 -1.30 -2.61 7.57
N SER A 15 -0.27 -2.90 8.37
CA SER A 15 0.57 -4.09 8.16
C SER A 15 -0.22 -5.40 8.22
N TRP A 16 -1.14 -5.54 9.18
CA TRP A 16 -2.00 -6.72 9.27
C TRP A 16 -3.00 -6.82 8.12
N LEU A 17 -3.53 -5.68 7.65
CA LEU A 17 -4.46 -5.62 6.54
C LEU A 17 -3.77 -5.92 5.20
N LEU A 18 -2.52 -5.49 5.02
CA LEU A 18 -1.75 -5.69 3.81
C LEU A 18 -1.49 -7.17 3.49
N VAL A 19 -1.30 -8.02 4.50
CA VAL A 19 -1.01 -9.44 4.30
C VAL A 19 -2.12 -10.16 3.52
N PRO A 20 -3.39 -10.19 3.97
CA PRO A 20 -4.45 -10.84 3.22
C PRO A 20 -4.74 -10.14 1.87
N LEU A 21 -4.68 -8.81 1.81
CA LEU A 21 -4.86 -8.07 0.55
C LEU A 21 -3.83 -8.45 -0.50
N MET A 22 -2.56 -8.55 -0.11
CA MET A 22 -1.49 -8.95 -1.02
C MET A 22 -1.67 -10.39 -1.51
N ILE A 23 -2.08 -11.32 -0.63
CA ILE A 23 -2.42 -12.68 -1.03
C ILE A 23 -3.53 -12.67 -2.09
N VAL A 24 -4.62 -11.94 -1.85
CA VAL A 24 -5.75 -11.88 -2.80
C VAL A 24 -5.32 -11.32 -4.14
N VAL A 25 -4.60 -10.19 -4.18
CA VAL A 25 -4.17 -9.53 -5.43
C VAL A 25 -3.17 -10.38 -6.22
N VAL A 26 -2.22 -11.03 -5.54
CA VAL A 26 -1.24 -11.91 -6.18
C VAL A 26 -1.93 -13.16 -6.74
N VAL A 27 -2.79 -13.80 -5.96
CA VAL A 27 -3.53 -15.00 -6.39
C VAL A 27 -4.46 -14.68 -7.55
N SER A 28 -5.20 -13.57 -7.48
CA SER A 28 -6.12 -13.15 -8.55
C SER A 28 -5.39 -12.76 -9.83
N GLY A 29 -4.27 -12.04 -9.74
CA GLY A 29 -3.42 -11.71 -10.89
C GLY A 29 -2.82 -12.96 -11.54
N TYR A 30 -2.34 -13.91 -10.73
CA TYR A 30 -1.82 -15.19 -11.23
C TYR A 30 -2.92 -16.03 -11.88
N ALA A 31 -4.10 -16.11 -11.27
CA ALA A 31 -5.25 -16.82 -11.80
C ALA A 31 -5.70 -16.26 -13.16
N TYR A 32 -5.70 -14.92 -13.30
CA TYR A 32 -6.03 -14.24 -14.56
C TYR A 32 -5.04 -14.58 -15.68
N VAL A 33 -3.73 -14.46 -15.42
CA VAL A 33 -2.68 -14.68 -16.43
C VAL A 33 -2.54 -16.16 -16.80
N ARG A 34 -2.59 -17.07 -15.83
CA ARG A 34 -2.38 -18.51 -16.03
C ARG A 34 -3.67 -19.29 -16.29
N LYS A 35 -4.83 -18.62 -16.31
CA LYS A 35 -6.15 -19.25 -16.52
C LYS A 35 -6.41 -20.41 -15.55
N VAL A 36 -6.13 -20.19 -14.27
CA VAL A 36 -6.23 -21.25 -13.26
C VAL A 36 -7.70 -21.60 -13.01
N LYS A 37 -8.03 -22.90 -12.90
CA LYS A 37 -9.42 -23.38 -12.88
C LYS A 37 -10.21 -23.08 -11.60
N PHE A 38 -9.57 -22.77 -10.48
CA PHE A 38 -10.27 -22.52 -9.21
C PHE A 38 -10.95 -21.15 -9.14
N LEU A 39 -10.62 -20.21 -10.04
CA LEU A 39 -11.19 -18.87 -10.08
C LEU A 39 -11.54 -18.52 -11.53
N ASN A 40 -12.80 -18.18 -11.77
CA ASN A 40 -13.23 -17.73 -13.09
C ASN A 40 -12.41 -16.49 -13.51
N ARG A 41 -12.00 -16.42 -14.78
CA ARG A 41 -11.18 -15.32 -15.32
C ARG A 41 -11.79 -13.95 -15.07
N GLY A 42 -13.12 -13.81 -15.17
CA GLY A 42 -13.81 -12.55 -14.89
C GLY A 42 -13.70 -12.13 -13.42
N SER A 43 -13.89 -13.09 -12.50
CA SER A 43 -13.73 -12.85 -11.06
C SER A 43 -12.27 -12.57 -10.67
N ALA A 44 -11.33 -13.26 -11.31
CA ALA A 44 -9.89 -13.03 -11.11
C ALA A 44 -9.49 -11.62 -11.55
N PHE A 45 -9.95 -11.19 -12.72
CA PHE A 45 -9.74 -9.83 -13.21
C PHE A 45 -10.36 -8.80 -12.26
N TYR A 46 -11.64 -8.95 -11.92
CA TYR A 46 -12.35 -8.02 -11.04
C TYR A 46 -11.68 -7.86 -9.67
N LEU A 47 -11.30 -8.97 -9.03
CA LEU A 47 -10.61 -8.94 -7.73
C LEU A 47 -9.23 -8.27 -7.83
N HIS A 48 -8.49 -8.57 -8.90
CA HIS A 48 -7.17 -7.99 -9.11
C HIS A 48 -7.29 -6.48 -9.35
N ASP A 49 -8.11 -6.07 -10.32
CA ASP A 49 -8.31 -4.68 -10.73
C ASP A 49 -8.86 -3.82 -9.59
N THR A 50 -9.89 -4.29 -8.87
CA THR A 50 -10.53 -3.52 -7.80
C THR A 50 -9.63 -3.33 -6.58
N LEU A 51 -8.79 -4.33 -6.25
CA LEU A 51 -7.99 -4.32 -5.02
C LEU A 51 -6.57 -3.82 -5.23
N ASP A 52 -6.10 -3.67 -6.47
CA ASP A 52 -4.74 -3.23 -6.76
C ASP A 52 -4.48 -1.80 -6.28
N LEU A 53 -5.34 -0.83 -6.63
CA LEU A 53 -5.17 0.55 -6.18
C LEU A 53 -5.26 0.67 -4.63
N PRO A 54 -6.27 0.10 -3.94
CA PRO A 54 -6.28 0.06 -2.48
C PRO A 54 -5.01 -0.56 -1.87
N LEU A 55 -4.52 -1.67 -2.44
CA LEU A 55 -3.28 -2.31 -2.01
C LEU A 55 -2.09 -1.35 -2.17
N MET A 56 -1.95 -0.71 -3.34
CA MET A 56 -0.85 0.21 -3.61
C MET A 56 -0.84 1.41 -2.66
N LEU A 57 -2.00 2.00 -2.39
CA LEU A 57 -2.12 3.11 -1.44
C LEU A 57 -1.76 2.68 -0.02
N LEU A 58 -2.19 1.48 0.41
CA LEU A 58 -1.81 0.91 1.71
C LEU A 58 -0.31 0.62 1.79
N ILE A 59 0.31 0.13 0.70
CA ILE A 59 1.77 -0.08 0.62
C ILE A 59 2.50 1.24 0.77
N VAL A 60 2.11 2.29 0.04
CA VAL A 60 2.73 3.62 0.16
C VAL A 60 2.63 4.14 1.60
N ALA A 61 1.44 4.07 2.21
CA ALA A 61 1.25 4.48 3.59
C ALA A 61 2.11 3.66 4.57
N HIS A 62 2.19 2.33 4.37
CA HIS A 62 3.01 1.44 5.17
C HIS A 62 4.50 1.79 5.08
N VAL A 63 5.02 1.96 3.87
CA VAL A 63 6.44 2.28 3.63
C VAL A 63 6.82 3.63 4.24
N VAL A 64 5.99 4.67 4.06
CA VAL A 64 6.27 6.00 4.62
C VAL A 64 6.26 5.99 6.15
N LEU A 65 5.29 5.31 6.76
CA LEU A 65 5.21 5.17 8.22
C LEU A 65 6.37 4.33 8.76
N ALA A 66 6.71 3.22 8.11
CA ALA A 66 7.84 2.36 8.48
C ALA A 66 9.15 3.15 8.40
N ALA A 67 9.40 3.87 7.30
CA ALA A 67 10.56 4.73 7.14
C ALA A 67 10.66 5.78 8.25
N ARG A 68 9.54 6.41 8.64
CA ARG A 68 9.51 7.34 9.77
C ARG A 68 9.92 6.67 11.08
N PHE A 69 9.40 5.48 11.37
CA PHE A 69 9.73 4.75 12.61
C PHE A 69 11.20 4.33 12.64
N GLU A 70 11.76 3.88 11.52
CA GLU A 70 13.18 3.56 11.40
C GLU A 70 14.06 4.81 11.55
N LEU A 71 13.72 5.93 10.91
CA LEU A 71 14.47 7.19 11.07
C LEU A 71 14.47 7.68 12.53
N MET A 72 13.33 7.57 13.22
CA MET A 72 13.26 7.87 14.66
C MET A 72 14.13 6.94 15.50
N ARG A 73 14.27 5.66 15.12
CA ARG A 73 15.17 4.70 15.77
C ARG A 73 16.63 5.12 15.62
N PHE A 74 17.01 5.67 14.46
CA PHE A 74 18.33 6.25 14.21
C PHE A 74 18.51 7.69 14.76
N LYS A 75 17.56 8.18 15.58
CA LYS A 75 17.55 9.54 16.15
C LYS A 75 17.48 10.66 15.09
N ILE A 76 17.15 10.34 13.84
CA ILE A 76 16.91 11.31 12.77
C ILE A 76 15.45 11.76 12.89
N LYS A 77 15.25 12.98 13.40
CA LYS A 77 13.93 13.56 13.65
C LYS A 77 13.92 15.05 13.31
N GLY A 78 12.78 15.56 12.87
CA GLY A 78 12.61 16.99 12.62
C GLY A 78 11.45 17.25 11.67
N ARG A 79 10.95 18.49 11.70
CA ARG A 79 9.84 18.93 10.83
C ARG A 79 10.16 18.78 9.34
N ILE A 80 11.42 18.97 8.96
CA ILE A 80 11.89 18.79 7.59
C ILE A 80 11.76 17.33 7.18
N VAL A 81 12.23 16.39 8.02
CA VAL A 81 12.15 14.95 7.73
C VAL A 81 10.69 14.49 7.65
N ASP A 82 9.85 14.89 8.61
CA ASP A 82 8.42 14.58 8.59
C ASP A 82 7.74 15.17 7.33
N GLY A 83 8.12 16.40 6.94
CA GLY A 83 7.62 17.06 5.72
C GLY A 83 8.05 16.35 4.44
N LEU A 84 9.31 15.95 4.33
CA LEU A 84 9.84 15.19 3.18
C LEU A 84 9.14 13.83 3.03
N LEU A 85 8.95 13.10 4.14
CA LEU A 85 8.23 11.83 4.13
C LEU A 85 6.76 12.01 3.72
N LEU A 86 6.12 13.10 4.17
CA LEU A 86 4.74 13.40 3.78
C LEU A 86 4.64 13.71 2.28
N VAL A 87 5.51 14.59 1.76
CA VAL A 87 5.57 14.91 0.33
C VAL A 87 5.83 13.66 -0.50
N LEU A 88 6.79 12.82 -0.08
CA LEU A 88 7.08 11.55 -0.75
C LEU A 88 5.84 10.64 -0.79
N GLY A 89 5.13 10.50 0.34
CA GLY A 89 3.90 9.72 0.40
C GLY A 89 2.80 10.25 -0.53
N ILE A 90 2.63 11.57 -0.59
CA ILE A 90 1.66 12.21 -1.47
C ILE A 90 2.03 11.97 -2.94
N VAL A 91 3.30 12.20 -3.32
CA VAL A 91 3.77 12.00 -4.70
C VAL A 91 3.58 10.56 -5.13
N LEU A 92 3.99 9.59 -4.31
CA LEU A 92 3.82 8.16 -4.61
C LEU A 92 2.33 7.77 -4.70
N GLY A 93 1.49 8.26 -3.79
CA GLY A 93 0.05 7.99 -3.81
C GLY A 93 -0.64 8.57 -5.04
N LEU A 94 -0.33 9.82 -5.39
CA LEU A 94 -0.85 10.47 -6.61
C LEU A 94 -0.35 9.78 -7.87
N THR A 95 0.90 9.31 -7.89
CA THR A 95 1.44 8.54 -9.01
C THR A 95 0.70 7.22 -9.16
N ALA A 96 0.41 6.50 -8.06
CA ALA A 96 -0.37 5.27 -8.10
C ALA A 96 -1.77 5.51 -8.68
N ILE A 97 -2.47 6.56 -8.22
CA ILE A 97 -3.79 6.95 -8.75
C ILE A 97 -3.71 7.33 -10.23
N TYR A 98 -2.69 8.11 -10.61
CA TYR A 98 -2.50 8.53 -12.00
C TYR A 98 -2.27 7.34 -12.92
N VAL A 99 -1.41 6.39 -12.52
CA VAL A 99 -1.14 5.19 -13.30
C VAL A 99 -2.40 4.34 -13.44
N ASP A 100 -3.12 4.12 -12.35
CA ASP A 100 -4.36 3.34 -12.34
C ASP A 100 -5.45 3.94 -13.25
N THR A 101 -5.66 5.25 -13.15
CA THR A 101 -6.67 5.96 -13.96
C THR A 101 -6.28 6.13 -15.42
N ARG A 102 -4.98 6.23 -15.74
CA ARG A 102 -4.50 6.46 -17.10
C ARG A 102 -4.25 5.16 -17.88
N PHE A 103 -3.92 4.09 -17.19
CA PHE A 103 -3.63 2.77 -17.77
C PHE A 103 -4.47 1.68 -17.09
N PRO A 104 -5.81 1.71 -17.26
CA PRO A 104 -6.67 0.66 -16.75
C PRO A 104 -6.33 -0.69 -17.41
N ARG A 105 -6.48 -1.78 -16.64
CA ARG A 105 -6.02 -3.12 -17.00
C ARG A 105 -6.97 -3.90 -17.90
#